data_AF-A0A1F7QFV6-F1
#
_entry.id   AF-A0A1F7QFV6-F1
#
_cell.length_a   1.000
_cell.length_b   1.000
_cell.length_c   1.000
_cell.angle_alpha   90.00
_cell.angle_beta   90.00
_cell.angle_gamma   90.00
#
_symmetry.space_group_name_H-M   'P 1'
#
loop_
_entity.id
_entity.type
_entity.pdbx_description
1 polymer ?
#
loop_
_entity_poly.entity_id
_entity_poly.type
_entity_poly.pdbx_seq_one_letter_code
_entity_poly.pdbx_strand_id
1 'polypeptide(L)'
;MTVDVLWSLVVPSTRSGAMLEQDLYLLWPGEVNGEAGGGPPDPALARYVRERGLTPVREGRLHLYARGLYGTRGARAAEPIAGGAPFVTFVQEGGPLGVTPRVTYVRIPWHPRMINRTWLMGLRMELTGLLKPVPATWVERLFWGRRHTLTLSYNEVRGRGIFPMYFEHRERLLRLADEPSQLLAVFAQAEQLKIHDVFPRTASRRAAEARVATEIVSLFLDHAEGLVPQVLTVQFGYYSRLQAWAPVLITALVFALGNMAGPLLVTLARHLGPKLAGRFHVGPRAGPPRERQVGTIVPRDVLERLVPGQTTYEDVLRLCGVDAEEHEQFGRPEHRRLVYRGRRTAPQRRRRFGWVSTVDRWEVEHHEVEITLERDVVSDVQAHVRRSRLAQPEPG
;
A
#
# COMPACT_ATOMS: atom_id res chain seq x y z
N MET A 1 -9.82 10.82 20.50
CA MET A 1 -9.79 9.98 21.72
C MET A 1 -9.95 10.90 22.90
N THR A 2 -10.67 10.46 23.94
CA THR A 2 -10.91 11.26 25.14
C THR A 2 -10.01 10.79 26.27
N VAL A 3 -9.39 11.73 26.98
CA VAL A 3 -8.64 11.49 28.21
C VAL A 3 -9.26 12.33 29.32
N ASP A 4 -9.57 11.68 30.43
CA ASP A 4 -10.04 12.36 31.64
C ASP A 4 -8.89 12.36 32.66
N VAL A 5 -8.45 13.55 33.08
CA VAL A 5 -7.55 13.72 34.23
C VAL A 5 -8.44 13.93 35.46
N LEU A 6 -8.33 13.04 36.44
CA LEU A 6 -9.15 13.08 37.65
C LEU A 6 -8.28 13.34 38.88
N TRP A 7 -8.71 14.24 39.75
CA TRP A 7 -7.93 14.57 40.97
C TRP A 7 -8.79 15.09 42.11
N SER A 8 -8.24 15.01 43.31
CA SER A 8 -8.64 15.77 44.49
C SER A 8 -7.36 16.26 45.18
N LEU A 9 -7.45 17.37 45.91
CA LEU A 9 -6.32 17.96 46.62
C LEU A 9 -6.32 17.50 48.06
N VAL A 10 -5.17 17.00 48.50
CA VAL A 10 -4.90 16.69 49.90
C VAL A 10 -4.24 17.89 50.53
N VAL A 11 -4.95 18.52 51.47
CA VAL A 11 -4.42 19.62 52.28
C VAL A 11 -3.72 19.02 53.49
N PRO A 12 -2.40 19.24 53.68
CA PRO A 12 -1.70 18.82 54.88
C PRO A 12 -2.33 19.46 56.12
N SER A 13 -2.35 18.75 57.25
CA SER A 13 -2.87 19.26 58.52
C SER A 13 -2.16 20.53 59.03
N THR A 14 -0.96 20.80 58.52
CA THR A 14 -0.13 21.97 58.85
C THR A 14 -0.46 23.22 58.02
N ARG A 15 -1.40 23.15 57.07
CA ARG A 15 -1.78 24.28 56.20
C ARG A 15 -3.28 24.52 56.20
N SER A 16 -3.67 25.79 56.12
CA SER A 16 -5.07 26.16 55.92
C SER A 16 -5.46 26.06 54.45
N GLY A 17 -6.66 25.54 54.17
CA GLY A 17 -7.22 25.46 52.81
C GLY A 17 -7.38 26.83 52.14
N ALA A 18 -7.59 27.89 52.91
CA ALA A 18 -7.70 29.27 52.39
C ALA A 18 -6.37 29.78 51.80
N MET A 19 -5.22 29.22 52.22
CA MET A 19 -3.92 29.56 51.65
C MET A 19 -3.65 28.85 50.31
N LEU A 20 -4.56 27.97 49.86
CA LEU A 20 -4.43 27.18 48.65
C LEU A 20 -5.37 27.66 47.53
N GLU A 21 -6.08 28.78 47.73
CA GLU A 21 -6.98 29.37 46.74
C GLU A 21 -6.22 30.00 45.55
N GLN A 22 -5.68 29.13 44.71
CA GLN A 22 -4.94 29.50 43.50
C GLN A 22 -5.26 28.54 42.37
N ASP A 23 -5.16 29.05 41.15
CA ASP A 23 -5.33 28.23 39.96
C ASP A 23 -4.24 27.16 39.87
N LEU A 24 -4.62 25.98 39.39
CA LEU A 24 -3.67 24.92 39.07
C LEU A 24 -3.30 24.99 37.61
N TYR A 25 -2.11 24.51 37.27
CA TYR A 25 -1.65 24.48 35.90
C TYR A 25 -1.24 23.07 35.52
N LEU A 26 -1.76 22.60 34.39
CA LEU A 26 -1.39 21.33 33.80
C LEU A 26 -0.58 21.59 32.53
N LEU A 27 0.61 20.99 32.49
CA LEU A 27 1.46 20.98 31.31
C LEU A 27 1.33 19.61 30.63
N TRP A 28 0.81 19.59 29.41
CA TRP A 28 0.47 18.37 28.69
C TRP A 28 1.34 18.17 27.45
N PRO A 29 1.95 16.97 27.26
CA PRO A 29 2.67 16.63 26.05
C PRO A 29 1.72 16.38 24.88
N GLY A 30 1.75 17.28 23.90
CA GLY A 30 0.92 17.19 22.69
C GLY A 30 -0.16 18.24 22.64
N GLU A 31 -0.97 18.13 21.60
CA GLU A 31 -2.05 19.05 21.30
C GLU A 31 -3.40 18.53 21.80
N VAL A 32 -4.16 19.43 22.43
CA VAL A 32 -5.55 19.21 22.81
C VAL A 32 -6.49 19.89 21.81
N ASN A 33 -7.69 19.33 21.67
CA ASN A 33 -8.82 19.99 21.05
C ASN A 33 -9.70 20.60 22.15
N GLY A 34 -10.17 21.82 21.92
CA GLY A 34 -11.10 22.48 22.83
C GLY A 34 -12.51 21.92 22.74
N GLU A 35 -13.31 22.20 23.76
CA GLU A 35 -14.73 21.90 23.80
C GLU A 35 -15.49 22.83 22.84
N ALA A 36 -16.33 22.25 22.00
CA ALA A 36 -17.24 23.02 21.15
C ALA A 36 -18.21 23.83 22.04
N GLY A 37 -18.18 25.16 21.91
CA GLY A 37 -19.03 26.05 22.71
C GLY A 37 -18.50 26.38 24.12
N GLY A 38 -17.26 25.98 24.46
CA GLY A 38 -16.65 26.22 25.78
C GLY A 38 -16.36 27.68 26.15
N GLY A 39 -16.70 28.65 25.30
CA GLY A 39 -16.46 30.09 25.50
C GLY A 39 -15.15 30.59 24.85
N PRO A 40 -14.91 31.92 24.87
CA PRO A 40 -13.71 32.49 24.26
C PRO A 40 -12.43 32.06 24.98
N PRO A 41 -11.30 31.90 24.26
CA PRO A 41 -10.02 31.59 24.87
C PRO A 41 -9.58 32.68 25.86
N ASP A 42 -8.60 32.35 26.71
CA ASP A 42 -7.99 33.30 27.63
C ASP A 42 -6.75 33.96 27.00
N PRO A 43 -6.80 35.24 26.62
CA PRO A 43 -5.67 35.92 25.97
C PRO A 43 -4.46 36.06 26.89
N ALA A 44 -4.62 35.95 28.22
CA ALA A 44 -3.50 35.99 29.16
C ALA A 44 -2.56 34.80 28.98
N LEU A 45 -3.09 33.60 28.69
CA LEU A 45 -2.27 32.41 28.46
C LEU A 45 -1.42 32.55 27.19
N ALA A 46 -2.02 33.04 26.11
CA ALA A 46 -1.32 33.27 24.86
C ALA A 46 -0.24 34.34 25.00
N ARG A 47 -0.52 35.41 25.75
CA ARG A 47 0.48 36.44 26.08
C ARG A 47 1.63 35.87 26.90
N TYR A 48 1.33 35.11 27.94
CA TYR A 48 2.32 34.45 28.81
C TYR A 48 3.29 33.57 28.02
N VAL A 49 2.79 32.81 27.04
CA VAL A 49 3.58 31.97 26.13
C VAL A 49 4.44 32.83 25.20
N ARG A 50 3.88 33.87 24.58
CA ARG A 50 4.61 34.77 23.66
C ARG A 50 5.78 35.49 24.35
N GLU A 51 5.58 35.95 25.58
CA GLU A 51 6.61 36.62 26.39
C GLU A 51 7.84 35.73 26.66
N ARG A 52 7.68 34.41 26.56
CA ARG A 52 8.76 33.41 26.73
C ARG A 52 9.41 32.99 25.41
N GLY A 53 9.11 33.68 24.30
CA GLY A 53 9.64 33.34 22.99
C GLY A 53 9.03 32.05 22.40
N LEU A 54 7.85 31.66 22.86
CA LEU A 54 7.10 30.52 22.35
C LEU A 54 5.96 31.02 21.44
N THR A 55 5.67 30.25 20.38
CA THR A 55 4.63 30.60 19.40
C THR A 55 3.34 29.85 19.75
N PRO A 56 2.24 30.54 20.12
CA PRO A 56 0.94 29.90 20.31
C PRO A 56 0.36 29.46 18.96
N VAL A 57 -0.14 28.22 18.91
CA VAL A 57 -0.68 27.56 17.72
C VAL A 57 -2.18 27.33 17.83
N ARG A 58 -2.69 27.12 19.05
CA ARG A 58 -4.10 26.90 19.33
C ARG A 58 -4.47 27.40 20.71
N GLU A 59 -5.68 27.91 20.84
CA GLU A 59 -6.24 28.39 22.11
C GLU A 59 -7.68 27.89 22.23
N GLY A 60 -8.17 27.73 23.45
CA GLY A 60 -9.56 27.33 23.69
C GLY A 60 -9.85 27.06 25.15
N ARG A 61 -10.93 26.32 25.41
CA ARG A 61 -11.32 25.85 26.74
C ARG A 61 -11.61 24.36 26.72
N LEU A 62 -11.28 23.69 27.82
CA LEU A 62 -11.52 22.27 28.06
C LEU A 62 -12.66 22.10 29.05
N HIS A 63 -13.36 20.97 28.92
CA HIS A 63 -14.48 20.63 29.77
C HIS A 63 -13.98 20.29 31.19
N LEU A 64 -14.30 21.16 32.14
CA LEU A 64 -13.98 20.98 33.56
C LEU A 64 -15.26 20.61 34.31
N TYR A 65 -15.20 19.57 35.14
CA TYR A 65 -16.36 19.08 35.87
C TYR A 65 -15.98 18.58 37.27
N ALA A 66 -16.99 18.42 38.14
CA ALA A 66 -16.85 17.81 39.45
C ALA A 66 -17.80 16.61 39.57
N ARG A 67 -17.35 15.54 40.21
CA ARG A 67 -18.13 14.32 40.43
C ARG A 67 -18.13 13.94 41.90
N GLY A 68 -19.32 13.77 42.48
CA GLY A 68 -19.45 13.28 43.85
C GLY A 68 -19.10 11.79 43.93
N LEU A 69 -18.24 11.42 44.88
CA LEU A 69 -17.84 10.03 45.14
C LEU A 69 -18.93 9.26 45.90
N TYR A 70 -19.72 9.96 46.72
CA TYR A 70 -20.77 9.39 47.56
C TYR A 70 -22.16 9.85 47.12
N GLY A 71 -23.10 8.91 47.02
CA GLY A 71 -24.51 9.15 46.70
C GLY A 71 -25.36 7.90 46.92
N THR A 72 -26.55 8.08 47.50
CA THR A 72 -27.49 7.01 47.90
C THR A 72 -28.10 6.23 46.73
N ARG A 73 -27.73 6.57 45.48
CA ARG A 73 -28.27 5.98 44.25
C ARG A 73 -27.20 6.01 43.14
N GLY A 74 -26.07 5.34 43.39
CA GLY A 74 -24.92 5.36 42.49
C GLY A 74 -24.14 6.68 42.51
N ALA A 75 -22.97 6.69 41.87
CA ALA A 75 -22.14 7.89 41.75
C ALA A 75 -22.96 9.04 41.14
N ARG A 76 -22.95 10.22 41.77
CA ARG A 76 -23.62 11.42 41.23
C ARG A 76 -23.13 11.72 39.81
N ALA A 77 -24.02 12.20 38.96
CA ALA A 77 -23.68 12.66 37.61
C ALA A 77 -22.60 13.74 37.69
N ALA A 78 -21.73 13.80 36.67
CA ALA A 78 -20.71 14.84 36.58
C ALA A 78 -21.38 16.21 36.43
N GLU A 79 -21.01 17.15 37.29
CA GLU A 79 -21.50 18.53 37.27
C GLU A 79 -20.47 19.41 36.55
N PRO A 80 -20.83 20.06 35.43
CA PRO A 80 -19.91 20.94 34.71
C PRO A 80 -19.58 22.18 35.55
N ILE A 81 -18.33 22.63 35.48
CA ILE A 81 -17.87 23.87 36.10
C ILE A 81 -17.93 24.98 35.06
N ALA A 82 -18.67 26.04 35.37
CA ALA A 82 -18.89 27.16 34.48
C ALA A 82 -17.56 27.78 34.02
N GLY A 83 -17.46 28.04 32.72
CA GLY A 83 -16.28 28.62 32.09
C GLY A 83 -15.17 27.62 31.74
N GLY A 84 -15.20 26.37 32.22
CA GLY A 84 -14.20 25.36 31.86
C GLY A 84 -12.76 25.76 32.22
N ALA A 85 -11.79 25.03 31.66
CA ALA A 85 -10.36 25.29 31.86
C ALA A 85 -9.72 25.85 30.58
N PRO A 86 -9.29 27.14 30.54
CA PRO A 86 -8.64 27.69 29.36
C PRO A 86 -7.27 27.04 29.10
N PHE A 87 -6.92 26.90 27.83
CA PHE A 87 -5.64 26.34 27.40
C PHE A 87 -5.03 27.09 26.23
N VAL A 88 -3.71 26.94 26.10
CA VAL A 88 -2.93 27.33 24.92
C VAL A 88 -2.00 26.20 24.53
N THR A 89 -2.04 25.80 23.26
CA THR A 89 -1.05 24.92 22.63
C THR A 89 -0.01 25.77 21.95
N PHE A 90 1.27 25.45 22.15
CA PHE A 90 2.38 26.22 21.62
C PHE A 90 3.50 25.33 21.10
N VAL A 91 4.42 25.96 20.36
CA VAL A 91 5.68 25.39 19.90
C VAL A 91 6.80 26.41 20.14
N GLN A 92 8.04 25.94 20.16
CA GLN A 92 9.20 26.80 20.06
C GLN A 92 9.72 26.73 18.62
N GLU A 93 9.82 27.89 17.98
CA GLU A 93 10.35 28.07 16.63
C GLU A 93 11.75 28.69 16.70
N GLY A 94 12.56 28.52 15.65
CA GLY A 94 13.85 29.21 15.53
C GLY A 94 15.04 28.64 16.32
N GLY A 95 14.92 27.44 16.90
CA GLY A 95 16.05 26.75 17.53
C GLY A 95 16.92 25.94 16.55
N PRO A 96 18.18 25.58 16.91
CA PRO A 96 19.09 24.81 16.05
C PRO A 96 18.58 23.41 15.70
N LEU A 97 17.61 22.90 16.47
CA LEU A 97 17.01 21.58 16.30
C LEU A 97 15.61 21.63 15.67
N GLY A 98 15.28 22.75 15.02
CA GLY A 98 13.99 23.00 14.39
C GLY A 98 12.83 23.18 15.37
N VAL A 99 11.61 23.16 14.83
CA VAL A 99 10.36 23.35 15.59
C VAL A 99 10.18 22.24 16.62
N THR A 100 9.82 22.59 17.85
CA THR A 100 9.56 21.58 18.90
C THR A 100 8.22 20.87 18.69
N PRO A 101 8.04 19.68 19.29
CA PRO A 101 6.71 19.10 19.44
C PRO A 101 5.73 20.08 20.11
N ARG A 102 4.45 19.96 19.76
CA ARG A 102 3.37 20.75 20.36
C ARG A 102 3.23 20.43 21.84
N VAL A 103 3.01 21.45 22.65
CA VAL A 103 2.79 21.35 24.09
C VAL A 103 1.60 22.18 24.47
N THR A 104 0.75 21.67 25.36
CA THR A 104 -0.43 22.39 25.84
C THR A 104 -0.23 22.83 27.28
N TYR A 105 -0.47 24.11 27.55
CA TYR A 105 -0.55 24.68 28.89
C TYR A 105 -2.00 24.98 29.24
N VAL A 106 -2.51 24.36 30.29
CA VAL A 106 -3.90 24.48 30.74
C VAL A 106 -3.91 25.17 32.10
N ARG A 107 -4.72 26.22 32.24
CA ARG A 107 -5.05 26.83 33.52
C ARG A 107 -6.35 26.23 34.01
N ILE A 108 -6.33 25.66 35.20
CA ILE A 108 -7.46 25.05 35.88
C ILE A 108 -7.90 26.03 36.97
N PRO A 109 -9.03 26.74 36.78
CA PRO A 109 -9.50 27.72 37.75
C PRO A 109 -9.74 27.09 39.11
N TRP A 110 -9.36 27.77 40.18
CA TRP A 110 -9.64 27.32 41.54
C TRP A 110 -11.13 27.04 41.74
N HIS A 111 -11.44 25.96 42.47
CA HIS A 111 -12.81 25.63 42.86
C HIS A 111 -12.83 25.00 44.26
N PRO A 112 -13.73 25.40 45.18
CA PRO A 112 -13.75 24.88 46.56
C PRO A 112 -13.90 23.35 46.66
N ARG A 113 -14.52 22.70 45.66
CA ARG A 113 -14.63 21.24 45.59
C ARG A 113 -13.30 20.52 45.39
N MET A 114 -12.23 21.21 44.96
CA MET A 114 -10.90 20.61 44.78
C MET A 114 -10.32 20.07 46.09
N ILE A 115 -10.54 20.76 47.21
CA ILE A 115 -10.06 20.36 48.55
C ILE A 115 -11.06 19.49 49.31
N ASN A 116 -12.24 19.25 48.74
CA ASN A 116 -13.25 18.41 49.36
C ASN A 116 -13.07 16.96 48.92
N ARG A 117 -12.59 16.10 49.82
CA ARG A 117 -12.32 14.67 49.56
C ARG A 117 -13.56 13.85 49.15
N THR A 118 -14.77 14.39 49.29
CA THR A 118 -16.00 13.74 48.81
C THR A 118 -16.29 13.99 47.32
N TRP A 119 -15.52 14.87 46.70
CA TRP A 119 -15.61 15.23 45.29
C TRP A 119 -14.32 14.88 44.56
N LEU A 120 -14.48 14.49 43.29
CA LEU A 120 -13.40 14.29 42.36
C LEU A 120 -13.56 15.30 41.22
N MET A 121 -12.53 16.09 41.01
CA MET A 121 -12.46 17.02 39.89
C MET A 121 -12.06 16.24 38.64
N GLY A 122 -12.54 16.68 37.48
CA GLY A 122 -12.25 16.06 36.20
C GLY A 122 -12.02 17.09 35.11
N LEU A 123 -10.93 16.91 34.38
CA LEU A 123 -10.61 17.67 33.18
C LEU A 123 -10.68 16.71 31.99
N ARG A 124 -11.64 16.93 31.11
CA ARG A 124 -11.80 16.14 29.90
C ARG A 124 -11.10 16.81 28.73
N MET A 125 -10.22 16.05 28.08
CA MET A 125 -9.45 16.50 26.94
C MET A 125 -9.68 15.59 25.75
N GLU A 126 -9.87 16.19 24.59
CA GLU A 126 -9.84 15.47 23.33
C GLU A 126 -8.46 15.58 22.70
N LEU A 127 -7.85 14.42 22.46
CA LEU A 127 -6.44 14.36 22.07
C LEU A 127 -6.29 13.79 20.67
N THR A 128 -5.33 14.37 19.95
CA THR A 128 -4.85 13.87 18.66
C THR A 128 -3.44 13.29 18.84
N GLY A 129 -3.20 12.09 18.32
CA GLY A 129 -1.85 11.50 18.29
C GLY A 129 -1.39 10.68 19.50
N LEU A 130 -2.25 10.46 20.51
CA LEU A 130 -1.93 9.57 21.64
C LEU A 130 -1.93 8.08 21.24
N LEU A 131 -2.72 7.74 20.23
CA LEU A 131 -2.71 6.45 19.56
C LEU A 131 -1.82 6.53 18.33
N LYS A 132 -0.76 5.71 18.30
CA LYS A 132 0.13 5.58 17.15
C LYS A 132 -0.09 4.24 16.47
N PRO A 133 -0.27 4.18 15.14
CA PRO A 133 -0.32 2.90 14.45
C PRO A 133 1.06 2.23 14.53
N VAL A 134 1.09 0.94 14.83
CA VAL A 134 2.31 0.14 14.74
C VAL A 134 2.54 -0.14 13.25
N PRO A 135 3.74 0.16 12.69
CA PRO A 135 4.07 -0.17 11.32
C PRO A 135 3.91 -1.68 11.08
N ALA A 136 3.18 -2.04 10.03
CA ALA A 136 2.93 -3.42 9.68
C ALA A 136 2.83 -3.55 8.16
N THR A 137 3.35 -4.65 7.63
CA THR A 137 3.22 -5.00 6.22
C THR A 137 1.76 -5.24 5.84
N TRP A 138 1.45 -5.31 4.54
CA TRP A 138 0.10 -5.63 4.09
C TRP A 138 -0.35 -7.03 4.56
N VAL A 139 0.58 -8.00 4.58
CA VAL A 139 0.34 -9.37 5.03
C VAL A 139 -0.02 -9.38 6.52
N GLU A 140 0.80 -8.73 7.35
CA GLU A 140 0.55 -8.64 8.79
C GLU A 140 -0.78 -7.94 9.12
N ARG A 141 -1.14 -6.90 8.36
CA ARG A 141 -2.45 -6.23 8.56
C ARG A 141 -3.63 -7.12 8.20
N LEU A 142 -3.48 -8.01 7.21
CA LEU A 142 -4.52 -8.94 6.80
C LEU A 142 -4.75 -10.02 7.87
N PHE A 143 -3.68 -10.61 8.39
CA PHE A 143 -3.75 -11.69 9.39
C PHE A 143 -3.96 -11.20 10.81
N TRP A 144 -3.28 -10.11 11.19
CA TRP A 144 -3.22 -9.63 12.56
C TRP A 144 -3.95 -8.31 12.80
N GLY A 145 -4.64 -7.77 11.80
CA GLY A 145 -5.36 -6.51 11.93
C GLY A 145 -4.45 -5.29 12.13
N ARG A 146 -5.06 -4.15 12.42
CA ARG A 146 -4.31 -2.91 12.71
C ARG A 146 -3.94 -2.88 14.20
N ARG A 147 -2.64 -2.82 14.47
CA ARG A 147 -2.08 -2.71 15.81
C ARG A 147 -1.81 -1.24 16.13
N HIS A 148 -2.03 -0.87 17.37
CA HIS A 148 -1.87 0.49 17.88
C HIS A 148 -1.08 0.46 19.18
N THR A 149 -0.29 1.51 19.40
CA THR A 149 0.39 1.77 20.66
C THR A 149 -0.28 2.97 21.32
N LEU A 150 -0.71 2.77 22.56
CA LEU A 150 -1.19 3.81 23.46
C LEU A 150 -0.09 4.09 24.48
N THR A 151 0.28 5.36 24.67
CA THR A 151 1.30 5.76 25.67
C THR A 151 0.75 6.89 26.55
N LEU A 152 0.63 6.63 27.84
CA LEU A 152 0.25 7.59 28.87
C LEU A 152 1.43 7.75 29.83
N SER A 153 1.75 8.99 30.23
CA SER A 153 2.89 9.26 31.09
C SER A 153 2.58 10.29 32.17
N TYR A 154 3.15 10.09 33.35
CA TYR A 154 3.22 11.08 34.41
C TYR A 154 4.65 11.61 34.52
N ASN A 155 4.79 12.92 34.72
CA ASN A 155 6.06 13.61 34.94
C ASN A 155 7.10 13.47 33.80
N GLU A 156 6.65 13.40 32.55
CA GLU A 156 7.53 13.39 31.38
C GLU A 156 7.96 14.83 31.01
N VAL A 157 9.09 15.27 31.55
CA VAL A 157 9.57 16.67 31.44
C VAL A 157 10.73 16.86 30.46
N ARG A 158 11.22 15.78 29.83
CA ARG A 158 12.41 15.81 28.95
C ARG A 158 12.14 16.42 27.57
N GLY A 159 10.87 16.62 27.22
CA GLY A 159 10.49 17.19 25.94
C GLY A 159 10.97 18.64 25.79
N ARG A 160 11.60 18.96 24.66
CA ARG A 160 12.20 20.30 24.42
C ARG A 160 11.22 21.47 24.58
N GLY A 161 9.93 21.27 24.28
CA GLY A 161 8.90 22.30 24.48
C GLY A 161 8.33 22.36 25.90
N ILE A 162 8.43 21.27 26.67
CA ILE A 162 7.92 21.16 28.06
C ILE A 162 8.97 21.65 29.05
N PHE A 163 10.24 21.30 28.80
CA PHE A 163 11.32 21.51 29.76
C PHE A 163 11.49 22.97 30.22
N PRO A 164 11.45 24.00 29.35
CA PRO A 164 11.58 25.39 29.80
C PRO A 164 10.47 25.81 30.77
N MET A 165 9.23 25.42 30.47
CA MET A 165 8.06 25.70 31.32
C MET A 165 8.15 24.96 32.65
N TYR A 166 8.56 23.69 32.61
CA TYR A 166 8.82 22.92 33.83
C TYR A 166 9.91 23.56 34.68
N PHE A 167 11.04 23.96 34.07
CA PHE A 167 12.19 24.47 34.78
C PHE A 167 11.89 25.78 35.53
N GLU A 168 11.04 26.64 34.96
CA GLU A 168 10.55 27.87 35.60
C GLU A 168 9.67 27.59 36.83
N HIS A 169 8.81 26.57 36.77
CA HIS A 169 7.81 26.27 37.81
C HIS A 169 8.15 25.08 38.71
N ARG A 170 9.36 24.52 38.61
CA ARG A 170 9.75 23.27 39.29
C ARG A 170 9.55 23.31 40.81
N GLU A 171 9.64 24.48 41.42
CA GLU A 171 9.47 24.67 42.87
C GLU A 171 7.98 24.71 43.30
N ARG A 172 7.06 24.81 42.33
CA ARG A 172 5.60 24.92 42.54
C ARG A 172 4.85 23.67 42.09
N LEU A 173 5.55 22.57 41.87
CA LEU A 173 4.93 21.32 41.41
C LEU A 173 4.08 20.70 42.52
N LEU A 174 2.88 20.26 42.14
CA LEU A 174 2.05 19.43 43.00
C LEU A 174 2.62 18.02 43.04
N ARG A 175 2.90 17.54 44.26
CA ARG A 175 3.36 16.18 44.49
C ARG A 175 2.15 15.24 44.53
N LEU A 176 2.36 13.99 44.14
CA LEU A 176 1.38 12.93 44.41
C LEU A 176 1.20 12.80 45.93
N ALA A 177 -0.05 12.57 46.33
CA ALA A 177 -0.35 12.27 47.72
C ALA A 177 0.05 10.83 48.08
N ASP A 178 0.00 10.50 49.36
CA ASP A 178 0.28 9.14 49.84
C ASP A 178 -0.82 8.15 49.40
N GLU A 179 -2.02 8.65 49.06
CA GLU A 179 -3.09 7.84 48.49
C GLU A 179 -2.76 7.36 47.06
N PRO A 180 -3.21 6.15 46.67
CA PRO A 180 -2.83 5.54 45.40
C PRO A 180 -3.29 6.35 44.20
N SER A 181 -2.33 6.79 43.39
CA SER A 181 -2.55 7.41 42.09
C SER A 181 -2.29 6.42 40.96
N GLN A 182 -2.98 6.53 39.82
CA GLN A 182 -2.89 5.54 38.74
C GLN A 182 -2.98 6.18 37.36
N LEU A 183 -2.27 5.58 36.40
CA LEU A 183 -2.55 5.72 34.97
C LEU A 183 -3.47 4.57 34.55
N LEU A 184 -4.58 4.89 33.87
CA LEU A 184 -5.54 3.89 33.42
C LEU A 184 -5.79 3.99 31.90
N ALA A 185 -5.73 2.86 31.24
CA ALA A 185 -6.20 2.67 29.88
C ALA A 185 -7.43 1.75 29.91
N VAL A 186 -8.58 2.27 29.46
CA VAL A 186 -9.85 1.54 29.41
C VAL A 186 -10.17 1.19 27.97
N PHE A 187 -10.30 -0.09 27.70
CA PHE A 187 -10.60 -0.62 26.37
C PHE A 187 -12.04 -1.14 26.33
N ALA A 188 -12.79 -0.69 25.34
CA ALA A 188 -14.12 -1.22 25.05
C ALA A 188 -14.04 -2.55 24.28
N GLN A 189 -15.14 -3.29 24.19
CA GLN A 189 -15.26 -4.49 23.34
C GLN A 189 -14.16 -5.53 23.60
N ALA A 190 -13.99 -5.92 24.87
CA ALA A 190 -12.94 -6.84 25.32
C ALA A 190 -12.91 -8.16 24.52
N GLU A 191 -14.05 -8.64 24.03
CA GLU A 191 -14.15 -9.85 23.20
C GLU A 191 -13.37 -9.80 21.88
N GLN A 192 -13.17 -8.60 21.33
CA GLN A 192 -12.44 -8.38 20.07
C GLN A 192 -11.06 -7.78 20.29
N LEU A 193 -10.73 -7.50 21.55
CA LEU A 193 -9.48 -6.86 21.94
C LEU A 193 -8.40 -7.91 22.11
N LYS A 194 -7.24 -7.64 21.51
CA LYS A 194 -6.01 -8.36 21.82
C LYS A 194 -4.97 -7.38 22.29
N ILE A 195 -4.54 -7.53 23.54
CA ILE A 195 -3.39 -6.84 24.10
C ILE A 195 -2.16 -7.69 23.81
N HIS A 196 -1.18 -7.10 23.14
CA HIS A 196 0.03 -7.78 22.70
C HIS A 196 1.18 -7.61 23.65
N ASP A 197 1.33 -6.40 24.18
CA ASP A 197 2.41 -6.05 25.08
C ASP A 197 1.96 -4.91 26.00
N VAL A 198 2.47 -4.93 27.23
CA VAL A 198 2.21 -3.91 28.25
C VAL A 198 3.53 -3.58 28.95
N PHE A 199 3.86 -2.31 28.98
CA PHE A 199 5.03 -1.78 29.67
C PHE A 199 4.62 -0.69 30.67
N PRO A 200 5.16 -0.71 31.91
CA PRO A 200 6.04 -1.73 32.47
C PRO A 200 5.28 -3.03 32.79
N ARG A 201 6.01 -4.13 33.00
CA ARG A 201 5.42 -5.45 33.37
C ARG A 201 4.75 -5.46 34.74
N THR A 202 5.00 -4.44 35.56
CA THR A 202 4.32 -4.21 36.84
C THR A 202 2.90 -3.66 36.69
N ALA A 203 2.52 -3.23 35.47
CA ALA A 203 1.15 -2.81 35.19
C ALA A 203 0.18 -3.99 35.38
N SER A 204 -0.95 -3.70 36.01
CA SER A 204 -2.03 -4.64 36.25
C SER A 204 -2.99 -4.66 35.06
N ARG A 205 -3.50 -5.85 34.72
CA ARG A 205 -4.53 -6.06 33.70
C ARG A 205 -5.71 -6.76 34.34
N ARG A 206 -6.90 -6.19 34.22
CA ARG A 206 -8.13 -6.75 34.79
C ARG A 206 -9.35 -6.44 33.94
N ALA A 207 -10.34 -7.34 33.96
CA ALA A 207 -11.67 -7.02 33.45
C ALA A 207 -12.32 -5.96 34.35
N ALA A 208 -13.08 -5.02 33.77
CA ALA A 208 -13.80 -4.06 34.59
C ALA A 208 -14.99 -4.75 35.29
N GLU A 209 -15.05 -4.64 36.61
CA GLU A 209 -16.15 -5.22 37.40
C GLU A 209 -17.52 -4.56 37.07
N ALA A 210 -17.52 -3.27 36.78
CA ALA A 210 -18.74 -2.48 36.60
C ALA A 210 -19.26 -2.41 35.16
N ARG A 211 -18.49 -2.88 34.16
CA ARG A 211 -18.84 -2.75 32.74
C ARG A 211 -18.53 -4.02 31.98
N VAL A 212 -19.60 -4.66 31.49
CA VAL A 212 -19.54 -5.85 30.63
C VAL A 212 -18.66 -5.58 29.41
N ALA A 213 -17.78 -6.54 29.08
CA ALA A 213 -16.89 -6.51 27.93
C ALA A 213 -15.97 -5.28 27.87
N THR A 214 -15.43 -4.85 29.01
CA THR A 214 -14.36 -3.85 29.05
C THR A 214 -13.14 -4.37 29.80
N GLU A 215 -11.97 -3.99 29.29
CA GLU A 215 -10.68 -4.38 29.83
C GLU A 215 -9.91 -3.15 30.30
N ILE A 216 -9.31 -3.23 31.48
CA ILE A 216 -8.58 -2.15 32.13
C ILE A 216 -7.12 -2.56 32.28
N VAL A 217 -6.23 -1.71 31.78
CA VAL A 217 -4.81 -1.77 32.09
C VAL A 217 -4.45 -0.58 32.96
N SER A 218 -3.88 -0.84 34.13
CA SER A 218 -3.57 0.19 35.12
C SER A 218 -2.16 0.08 35.66
N LEU A 219 -1.47 1.20 35.76
CA LEU A 219 -0.18 1.35 36.43
C LEU A 219 -0.38 2.24 37.66
N PHE A 220 -0.03 1.73 38.85
CA PHE A 220 0.06 2.56 40.04
C PHE A 220 1.27 3.47 39.93
N LEU A 221 1.08 4.74 40.25
CA LEU A 221 2.14 5.73 40.27
C LEU A 221 2.83 5.69 41.63
N ASP A 222 4.16 5.65 41.61
CA ASP A 222 4.98 5.78 42.80
C ASP A 222 5.22 7.27 43.11
N HIS A 223 4.87 7.69 44.33
CA HIS A 223 5.10 9.05 44.82
C HIS A 223 6.59 9.31 45.12
N ALA A 224 7.36 8.28 45.49
CA ALA A 224 8.79 8.39 45.80
C ALA A 224 9.63 8.62 44.52
N GLU A 225 9.15 8.12 43.38
CA GLU A 225 9.75 8.34 42.06
C GLU A 225 9.29 9.65 41.41
N GLY A 226 8.86 10.65 42.18
CA GLY A 226 8.26 11.90 41.71
C GLY A 226 9.11 12.80 40.79
N LEU A 227 10.30 12.36 40.38
CA LEU A 227 11.17 13.00 39.38
C LEU A 227 11.43 12.11 38.15
N VAL A 228 11.17 10.80 38.25
CA VAL A 228 11.35 9.85 37.15
C VAL A 228 10.05 9.80 36.34
N PRO A 229 10.13 9.83 35.00
CA PRO A 229 8.96 9.67 34.17
C PRO A 229 8.38 8.26 34.34
N GLN A 230 7.11 8.18 34.70
CA GLN A 230 6.39 6.92 34.84
C GLN A 230 5.43 6.78 33.67
N VAL A 231 5.63 5.76 32.85
CA VAL A 231 4.99 5.62 31.54
C VAL A 231 4.27 4.29 31.43
N LEU A 232 2.96 4.34 31.14
CA LEU A 232 2.16 3.20 30.74
C LEU A 232 2.07 3.14 29.22
N THR A 233 2.66 2.10 28.62
CA THR A 233 2.53 1.80 27.19
C THR A 233 1.78 0.50 26.98
N VAL A 234 0.74 0.54 26.14
CA VAL A 234 -0.08 -0.62 25.80
C VAL A 234 -0.11 -0.80 24.30
N GLN A 235 0.34 -1.95 23.81
CA GLN A 235 0.19 -2.34 22.41
C GLN A 235 -1.02 -3.25 22.26
N PHE A 236 -1.97 -2.85 21.42
CA PHE A 236 -3.24 -3.57 21.27
C PHE A 236 -3.75 -3.52 19.83
N GLY A 237 -4.67 -4.42 19.51
CA GLY A 237 -5.40 -4.45 18.24
C GLY A 237 -6.83 -4.94 18.44
N TYR A 238 -7.74 -4.46 17.60
CA TYR A 238 -9.09 -4.99 17.49
C TYR A 238 -9.19 -5.90 16.28
N TYR A 239 -9.80 -7.07 16.49
CA TYR A 239 -9.90 -8.13 15.50
C TYR A 239 -11.34 -8.33 15.07
N SER A 240 -11.56 -8.37 13.76
CA SER A 240 -12.83 -8.85 13.23
C SER A 240 -12.91 -10.37 13.31
N ARG A 241 -14.11 -10.93 13.47
CA ARG A 241 -14.33 -12.38 13.43
C ARG A 241 -13.87 -13.00 12.10
N LEU A 242 -13.92 -12.25 11.01
CA LEU A 242 -13.44 -12.68 9.69
C LEU A 242 -11.91 -12.84 9.61
N GLN A 243 -11.14 -11.99 10.30
CA GLN A 243 -9.68 -12.12 10.34
C GLN A 243 -9.23 -13.41 11.04
N ALA A 244 -10.00 -13.92 11.99
CA ALA A 244 -9.73 -15.20 12.61
C ALA A 244 -9.80 -16.37 11.59
N TRP A 245 -10.55 -16.23 10.50
CA TRP A 245 -10.65 -17.22 9.43
C TRP A 245 -9.60 -17.05 8.32
N ALA A 246 -8.80 -15.98 8.35
CA ALA A 246 -7.82 -15.69 7.29
C ALA A 246 -6.85 -16.85 7.01
N PRO A 247 -6.29 -17.58 8.01
CA PRO A 247 -5.44 -18.74 7.76
C PRO A 247 -6.16 -19.85 6.97
N VAL A 248 -7.43 -20.12 7.30
CA VAL A 248 -8.25 -21.14 6.64
C VAL A 248 -8.55 -20.72 5.20
N LEU A 249 -9.00 -19.49 5.00
CA LEU A 249 -9.33 -18.95 3.68
C LEU A 249 -8.11 -18.90 2.75
N ILE A 250 -6.96 -18.49 3.27
CA ILE A 250 -5.72 -18.42 2.48
C ILE A 250 -5.23 -19.83 2.15
N THR A 251 -5.28 -20.77 3.09
CA THR A 251 -4.94 -22.17 2.81
C THR A 251 -5.87 -22.74 1.73
N ALA A 252 -7.18 -22.50 1.84
CA ALA A 252 -8.15 -22.92 0.83
C ALA A 252 -7.89 -22.26 -0.54
N LEU A 253 -7.53 -20.98 -0.56
CA LEU A 253 -7.19 -20.26 -1.79
C LEU A 253 -5.91 -20.80 -2.43
N VAL A 254 -4.85 -21.03 -1.65
CA VAL A 254 -3.58 -21.60 -2.11
C VAL A 254 -3.81 -23.02 -2.63
N PHE A 255 -4.62 -23.82 -1.93
CA PHE A 255 -5.00 -25.16 -2.38
C PHE A 255 -5.80 -25.12 -3.69
N ALA A 256 -6.77 -24.20 -3.81
CA ALA A 256 -7.54 -24.03 -5.04
C ALA A 256 -6.66 -23.55 -6.19
N LEU A 257 -5.77 -22.58 -5.98
CA LEU A 257 -4.80 -22.11 -6.99
C LEU A 257 -3.83 -23.21 -7.39
N GLY A 258 -3.30 -23.98 -6.44
CA GLY A 258 -2.39 -25.09 -6.70
C GLY A 258 -3.04 -26.19 -7.53
N ASN A 259 -4.29 -26.55 -7.23
CA ASN A 259 -5.04 -27.57 -7.98
C ASN A 259 -5.61 -27.07 -9.30
N MET A 260 -5.98 -25.78 -9.41
CA MET A 260 -6.57 -25.22 -10.64
C MET A 260 -5.53 -24.67 -11.62
N ALA A 261 -4.26 -24.49 -11.23
CA ALA A 261 -3.20 -24.04 -12.14
C ALA A 261 -3.04 -24.96 -13.36
N GLY A 262 -3.10 -26.28 -13.17
CA GLY A 262 -3.02 -27.25 -14.28
C GLY A 262 -4.17 -27.12 -15.28
N PRO A 263 -5.44 -27.29 -14.85
CA PRO A 263 -6.60 -27.16 -15.72
C PRO A 263 -6.71 -25.79 -16.42
N LEU A 264 -6.40 -24.70 -15.72
CA LEU A 264 -6.43 -23.34 -16.30
C LEU A 264 -5.32 -23.13 -17.33
N LEU A 265 -4.09 -23.57 -17.06
CA LEU A 265 -3.01 -23.49 -18.05
C LEU A 265 -3.32 -24.35 -19.28
N VAL A 266 -3.91 -25.54 -19.11
CA VAL A 266 -4.30 -26.41 -20.23
C VAL A 266 -5.41 -25.78 -21.08
N THR A 267 -6.41 -25.18 -20.45
CA THR A 267 -7.50 -24.49 -21.15
C THR A 267 -7.00 -23.22 -21.86
N LEU A 268 -6.12 -22.44 -21.22
CA LEU A 268 -5.49 -21.27 -21.82
C LEU A 268 -4.56 -21.64 -23.00
N ALA A 269 -3.76 -22.69 -22.85
CA ALA A 269 -2.90 -23.22 -23.90
C ALA A 269 -3.71 -23.76 -25.09
N ARG A 270 -4.84 -24.43 -24.84
CA ARG A 270 -5.74 -24.91 -25.90
C ARG A 270 -6.40 -23.78 -26.69
N HIS A 271 -6.72 -22.66 -26.04
CA HIS A 271 -7.41 -21.53 -26.69
C HIS A 271 -6.46 -20.52 -27.35
N LEU A 272 -5.24 -20.33 -26.82
CA LEU A 272 -4.28 -19.35 -27.33
C LEU A 272 -3.09 -19.97 -28.10
N GLY A 273 -2.81 -21.26 -27.90
CA GLY A 273 -1.71 -21.99 -28.55
C GLY A 273 -1.75 -21.97 -30.08
N PRO A 274 -2.91 -22.24 -30.73
CA PRO A 274 -2.98 -22.22 -32.20
C PRO A 274 -2.79 -20.82 -32.80
N LYS A 275 -3.11 -19.76 -32.06
CA LYS A 275 -2.98 -18.36 -32.51
C LYS A 275 -1.56 -17.80 -32.37
N LEU A 276 -0.75 -18.38 -31.49
CA LEU A 276 0.61 -17.91 -31.18
C LEU A 276 1.71 -18.75 -31.86
N ALA A 277 1.47 -20.04 -32.08
CA ALA A 277 2.46 -20.97 -32.66
C ALA A 277 2.92 -20.58 -34.08
N GLY A 278 2.05 -19.94 -34.90
CA GLY A 278 2.42 -19.48 -36.24
C GLY A 278 3.21 -18.15 -36.27
N ARG A 279 3.27 -17.42 -35.16
CA ARG A 279 3.76 -16.01 -35.10
C ARG A 279 5.00 -15.81 -34.26
N PHE A 280 5.25 -16.66 -33.27
CA PHE A 280 6.35 -16.51 -32.32
C PHE A 280 7.21 -17.77 -32.27
N HIS A 281 8.42 -17.66 -32.81
CA HIS A 281 9.42 -18.72 -32.71
C HIS A 281 10.35 -18.41 -31.54
N VAL A 282 10.50 -19.37 -30.62
CA VAL A 282 11.39 -19.29 -29.45
C VAL A 282 12.35 -20.47 -29.51
N GLY A 283 13.64 -20.20 -29.71
CA GLY A 283 14.66 -21.24 -29.77
C GLY A 283 16.07 -20.66 -29.67
N PRO A 284 16.98 -21.28 -28.89
CA PRO A 284 18.36 -20.83 -28.79
C PRO A 284 19.10 -21.26 -30.07
N ARG A 285 19.58 -20.28 -30.86
CA ARG A 285 20.39 -20.48 -32.09
C ARG A 285 19.71 -21.18 -33.29
N ALA A 286 18.44 -20.90 -33.58
CA ALA A 286 17.92 -21.15 -34.94
C ALA A 286 18.27 -19.96 -35.86
N GLY A 287 19.01 -20.22 -36.94
CA GLY A 287 19.35 -19.25 -37.99
C GLY A 287 18.11 -18.63 -38.64
N PRO A 288 18.26 -17.59 -39.50
CA PRO A 288 17.12 -16.99 -40.18
C PRO A 288 16.27 -18.07 -40.88
N PRO A 289 14.93 -18.04 -40.80
CA PRO A 289 14.09 -18.95 -41.56
C PRO A 289 14.46 -18.79 -43.03
N ARG A 290 15.03 -19.84 -43.61
CA ARG A 290 15.54 -19.84 -44.97
C ARG A 290 14.36 -19.69 -45.92
N GLU A 291 14.52 -18.80 -46.90
CA GLU A 291 13.66 -18.78 -48.07
C GLU A 291 13.59 -20.20 -48.64
N ARG A 292 12.38 -20.76 -48.71
CA ARG A 292 12.20 -22.14 -49.17
C ARG A 292 11.71 -22.08 -50.60
N GLN A 293 12.59 -22.50 -51.51
CA GLN A 293 12.29 -22.71 -52.92
C GLN A 293 12.10 -24.22 -53.14
N VAL A 294 11.05 -24.58 -53.84
CA VAL A 294 10.76 -25.97 -54.24
C VAL A 294 10.45 -25.95 -55.73
N GLY A 295 11.12 -26.80 -56.53
CA GLY A 295 11.03 -26.81 -57.99
C GLY A 295 11.94 -25.77 -58.66
N THR A 296 11.87 -25.71 -59.99
CA THR A 296 12.76 -24.90 -60.82
C THR A 296 12.09 -23.57 -61.16
N ILE A 297 12.64 -22.47 -60.61
CA ILE A 297 12.21 -21.11 -60.93
C ILE A 297 13.18 -20.55 -61.97
N VAL A 298 12.72 -20.38 -63.20
CA VAL A 298 13.53 -19.76 -64.25
C VAL A 298 13.57 -18.24 -64.03
N PRO A 299 14.75 -17.65 -63.80
CA PRO A 299 14.84 -16.24 -63.48
C PRO A 299 14.64 -15.39 -64.75
N ARG A 300 14.16 -14.15 -64.57
CA ARG A 300 13.70 -13.30 -65.67
C ARG A 300 14.79 -12.96 -66.68
N ASP A 301 16.02 -12.78 -66.21
CA ASP A 301 17.21 -12.54 -67.02
C ASP A 301 17.55 -13.72 -67.95
N VAL A 302 17.17 -14.93 -67.57
CA VAL A 302 17.31 -16.12 -68.43
C VAL A 302 16.19 -16.18 -69.47
N LEU A 303 14.95 -15.87 -69.08
CA LEU A 303 13.81 -15.80 -70.03
C LEU A 303 14.02 -14.74 -71.11
N GLU A 304 14.60 -13.59 -70.76
CA GLU A 304 14.91 -12.52 -71.72
C GLU A 304 16.01 -12.91 -72.73
N ARG A 305 16.74 -14.00 -72.48
CA ARG A 305 17.75 -14.55 -73.40
C ARG A 305 17.20 -15.63 -74.33
N LEU A 306 15.97 -16.08 -74.12
CA LEU A 306 15.27 -16.99 -75.02
C LEU A 306 14.64 -16.18 -76.15
N VAL A 307 15.27 -16.20 -77.32
CA VAL A 307 14.80 -15.46 -78.50
C VAL A 307 14.03 -16.43 -79.40
N PRO A 308 12.71 -16.21 -79.60
CA PRO A 308 11.92 -17.06 -80.50
C PRO A 308 12.54 -17.11 -81.91
N GLY A 309 12.64 -18.31 -82.47
CA GLY A 309 13.24 -18.56 -83.78
C GLY A 309 14.77 -18.69 -83.80
N GLN A 310 15.48 -18.43 -82.70
CA GLN A 310 16.94 -18.59 -82.62
C GLN A 310 17.39 -19.58 -81.55
N THR A 311 16.67 -19.65 -80.43
CA THR A 311 17.03 -20.55 -79.33
C THR A 311 16.50 -21.96 -79.59
N THR A 312 17.38 -22.96 -79.50
CA THR A 312 17.06 -24.37 -79.72
C THR A 312 16.71 -25.11 -78.42
N TYR A 313 16.18 -26.32 -78.51
CA TYR A 313 15.87 -27.16 -77.36
C TYR A 313 17.06 -27.39 -76.42
N GLU A 314 18.24 -27.70 -76.97
CA GLU A 314 19.46 -27.89 -76.17
C GLU A 314 19.88 -26.61 -75.44
N ASP A 315 19.67 -25.45 -76.07
CA ASP A 315 19.93 -24.15 -75.46
C ASP A 315 18.97 -23.85 -74.32
N VAL A 316 17.69 -24.22 -74.47
CA VAL A 316 16.69 -24.08 -73.39
C VAL A 316 17.06 -24.95 -72.20
N LEU A 317 17.40 -26.23 -72.39
CA LEU A 317 17.80 -27.10 -71.29
C LEU A 317 19.08 -26.61 -70.59
N ARG A 318 20.04 -26.07 -71.37
CA ARG A 318 21.27 -25.49 -70.83
C ARG A 318 21.03 -24.23 -70.00
N LEU A 319 20.07 -23.40 -70.41
CA LEU A 319 19.79 -22.11 -69.77
C LEU A 319 18.79 -22.22 -68.61
N CYS A 320 17.73 -23.02 -68.76
CA CYS A 320 16.64 -23.16 -67.80
C CYS A 320 16.77 -24.38 -66.86
N GLY A 321 17.64 -25.33 -67.21
CA GLY A 321 17.84 -26.59 -66.47
C GLY A 321 17.03 -27.76 -67.04
N VAL A 322 17.37 -28.96 -66.59
CA VAL A 322 16.83 -30.24 -67.10
C VAL A 322 15.52 -30.68 -66.46
N ASP A 323 15.09 -30.01 -65.38
CA ASP A 323 13.92 -30.39 -64.56
C ASP A 323 12.58 -29.90 -65.16
N ALA A 324 12.43 -29.97 -66.48
CA ALA A 324 11.22 -29.56 -67.19
C ALA A 324 10.21 -30.70 -67.30
N GLU A 325 8.92 -30.41 -67.11
CA GLU A 325 7.84 -31.33 -67.49
C GLU A 325 7.61 -31.21 -69.01
N GLU A 326 8.09 -32.19 -69.78
CA GLU A 326 7.91 -32.23 -71.23
C GLU A 326 6.55 -32.83 -71.59
N HIS A 327 5.72 -32.02 -72.25
CA HIS A 327 4.42 -32.43 -72.78
C HIS A 327 4.51 -32.52 -74.30
N GLU A 328 4.49 -33.75 -74.82
CA GLU A 328 4.36 -34.01 -76.26
C GLU A 328 2.87 -34.12 -76.63
N GLN A 329 2.44 -33.36 -77.64
CA GLN A 329 1.06 -33.48 -78.14
C GLN A 329 0.96 -34.68 -79.10
N PHE A 330 0.15 -35.65 -78.70
CA PHE A 330 -0.10 -36.85 -79.50
C PHE A 330 -0.74 -36.48 -80.86
N GLY A 331 -0.01 -36.73 -81.96
CA GLY A 331 -0.43 -36.39 -83.32
C GLY A 331 0.32 -35.22 -83.98
N ARG A 332 1.18 -34.49 -83.26
CA ARG A 332 2.12 -33.49 -83.80
C ARG A 332 3.49 -33.59 -83.12
N PRO A 333 4.36 -34.55 -83.54
CA PRO A 333 5.67 -34.75 -82.91
C PRO A 333 6.62 -33.56 -83.07
N GLU A 334 6.33 -32.64 -84.02
CA GLU A 334 7.14 -31.43 -84.21
C GLU A 334 6.83 -30.32 -83.21
N HIS A 335 5.84 -30.48 -82.32
CA HIS A 335 5.47 -29.48 -81.30
C HIS A 335 5.72 -30.05 -79.91
N ARG A 336 6.66 -29.44 -79.19
CA ARG A 336 7.03 -29.81 -77.82
C ARG A 336 6.75 -28.67 -76.88
N ARG A 337 6.29 -28.98 -75.67
CA ARG A 337 6.01 -27.98 -74.64
C ARG A 337 6.77 -28.33 -73.38
N LEU A 338 7.68 -27.44 -72.98
CA LEU A 338 8.42 -27.55 -71.73
C LEU A 338 7.77 -26.67 -70.67
N VAL A 339 7.41 -27.27 -69.54
CA VAL A 339 6.81 -26.55 -68.41
C VAL A 339 7.74 -26.60 -67.21
N TYR A 340 8.18 -25.44 -66.75
CA TYR A 340 8.97 -25.28 -65.54
C TYR A 340 8.08 -24.75 -64.42
N ARG A 341 8.00 -25.52 -63.32
CA ARG A 341 7.19 -25.15 -62.15
C ARG A 341 8.08 -24.96 -60.94
N GLY A 342 7.94 -23.81 -60.30
CA GLY A 342 8.67 -23.45 -59.10
C GLY A 342 7.82 -22.69 -58.10
N ARG A 343 8.05 -22.91 -56.82
CA ARG A 343 7.34 -22.27 -55.72
C ARG A 343 8.33 -21.63 -54.76
N ARG A 344 8.16 -20.33 -54.52
CA ARG A 344 8.96 -19.54 -53.57
C ARG A 344 8.10 -19.15 -52.37
N THR A 345 8.53 -19.49 -51.17
CA THR A 345 7.90 -19.03 -49.92
C THR A 345 8.85 -18.10 -49.16
N ALA A 346 8.42 -16.86 -48.93
CA ALA A 346 9.23 -15.81 -48.31
C ALA A 346 8.49 -15.14 -47.14
N PRO A 347 9.15 -14.91 -45.98
CA PRO A 347 8.56 -14.20 -44.86
C PRO A 347 8.62 -12.68 -45.08
N GLN A 348 7.51 -11.97 -44.85
CA GLN A 348 7.46 -10.51 -45.02
C GLN A 348 7.46 -9.79 -43.66
N ARG A 349 8.42 -8.85 -43.52
CA ARG A 349 8.75 -8.03 -42.34
C ARG A 349 9.04 -8.81 -41.04
N ARG A 350 10.29 -8.66 -40.58
CA ARG A 350 10.84 -9.28 -39.36
C ARG A 350 11.01 -8.21 -38.28
N ARG A 351 10.38 -8.40 -37.12
CA ARG A 351 10.80 -7.68 -35.89
C ARG A 351 11.46 -8.69 -34.96
N ARG A 352 12.66 -8.36 -34.50
CA ARG A 352 13.45 -9.21 -33.61
C ARG A 352 13.56 -8.52 -32.26
N PHE A 353 13.19 -9.22 -31.20
CA PHE A 353 13.36 -8.74 -29.83
C PHE A 353 13.94 -9.88 -28.99
N GLY A 354 15.26 -9.83 -28.72
CA GLY A 354 15.97 -10.85 -27.97
C GLY A 354 15.86 -12.25 -28.58
N TRP A 355 15.34 -13.20 -27.81
CA TRP A 355 15.18 -14.62 -28.16
C TRP A 355 13.93 -14.92 -28.99
N VAL A 356 13.18 -13.88 -29.39
CA VAL A 356 11.90 -14.00 -30.09
C VAL A 356 11.96 -13.27 -31.42
N SER A 357 11.56 -13.96 -32.49
CA SER A 357 11.34 -13.35 -33.80
C SER A 357 9.88 -13.45 -34.19
N THR A 358 9.30 -12.33 -34.61
CA THR A 358 7.94 -12.27 -35.14
C THR A 358 7.97 -12.18 -36.66
N VAL A 359 7.15 -13.01 -37.31
CA VAL A 359 6.86 -12.94 -38.75
C VAL A 359 5.42 -12.45 -38.88
N ASP A 360 5.22 -11.36 -39.61
CA ASP A 360 3.89 -10.76 -39.75
C ASP A 360 3.04 -11.59 -40.71
N ARG A 361 3.61 -11.99 -41.86
CA ARG A 361 2.93 -12.78 -42.93
C ARG A 361 3.90 -13.61 -43.77
N TRP A 362 3.38 -14.65 -44.43
CA TRP A 362 4.10 -15.44 -45.44
C TRP A 362 3.51 -15.16 -46.83
N GLU A 363 4.37 -14.80 -47.78
CA GLU A 363 4.00 -14.68 -49.20
C GLU A 363 4.47 -15.93 -49.95
N VAL A 364 3.60 -16.45 -50.81
CA VAL A 364 3.89 -17.58 -51.69
C VAL A 364 3.75 -17.15 -53.13
N GLU A 365 4.82 -17.30 -53.88
CA GLU A 365 4.85 -17.08 -55.32
C GLU A 365 4.90 -18.44 -56.03
N HIS A 366 3.92 -18.70 -56.90
CA HIS A 366 3.97 -19.81 -57.84
C HIS A 366 4.44 -19.27 -59.19
N HIS A 367 5.50 -19.85 -59.70
CA HIS A 367 6.11 -19.53 -60.99
C HIS A 367 5.87 -20.72 -61.91
N GLU A 368 5.16 -20.48 -63.00
CA GLU A 368 4.94 -21.45 -64.07
C GLU A 368 5.40 -20.81 -65.38
N VAL A 369 6.42 -21.40 -66.00
CA VAL A 369 6.95 -20.96 -67.29
C VAL A 369 6.69 -22.06 -68.30
N GLU A 370 6.01 -21.69 -69.38
CA GLU A 370 5.67 -22.56 -70.50
C GLU A 370 6.45 -22.10 -71.73
N ILE A 371 7.29 -22.99 -72.27
CA ILE A 371 8.08 -22.76 -73.47
C ILE A 371 7.57 -23.73 -74.53
N THR A 372 7.06 -23.19 -75.63
CA THR A 372 6.63 -23.99 -76.77
C THR A 372 7.74 -24.00 -77.83
N LEU A 373 8.05 -25.19 -78.33
CA LEU A 373 9.03 -25.41 -79.39
C LEU A 373 8.33 -26.03 -80.60
N GLU A 374 8.65 -25.50 -81.77
CA GLU A 374 8.27 -26.05 -83.06
C GLU A 374 9.53 -26.41 -83.83
N ARG A 375 9.66 -27.67 -84.27
CA ARG A 375 10.86 -28.17 -84.96
C ARG A 375 12.15 -27.88 -84.19
N ASP A 376 12.11 -28.09 -82.88
CA ASP A 376 13.24 -27.94 -81.96
C ASP A 376 13.74 -26.49 -81.75
N VAL A 377 12.97 -25.51 -82.20
CA VAL A 377 13.24 -24.07 -82.00
C VAL A 377 12.11 -23.44 -81.20
N VAL A 378 12.45 -22.56 -80.26
CA VAL A 378 11.46 -21.85 -79.43
C VAL A 378 10.54 -21.00 -80.32
N SER A 379 9.24 -21.23 -80.24
CA SER A 379 8.22 -20.45 -80.95
C SER A 379 7.52 -19.44 -80.04
N ASP A 380 7.27 -19.80 -78.78
CA ASP A 380 6.59 -18.95 -77.81
C ASP A 380 7.08 -19.22 -76.37
N VAL A 381 7.08 -18.17 -75.54
CA VAL A 381 7.48 -18.22 -74.13
C VAL A 381 6.46 -17.46 -73.29
N GLN A 382 5.74 -18.18 -72.42
CA GLN A 382 4.75 -17.61 -71.52
C GLN A 382 5.15 -17.83 -70.06
N ALA A 383 5.22 -16.75 -69.28
CA ALA A 383 5.54 -16.82 -67.86
C ALA A 383 4.34 -16.34 -67.03
N HIS A 384 3.80 -17.25 -66.22
CA HIS A 384 2.69 -17.00 -65.31
C HIS A 384 3.20 -16.98 -63.87
N VAL A 385 3.07 -15.81 -63.22
CA VAL A 385 3.44 -15.64 -61.80
C VAL A 385 2.18 -15.37 -60.99
N ARG A 386 1.80 -16.31 -60.12
CA ARG A 386 0.66 -16.17 -59.24
C ARG A 386 1.10 -15.98 -57.79
N ARG A 387 0.75 -14.83 -57.21
CA ARG A 387 1.05 -14.49 -55.81
C ARG A 387 -0.15 -14.75 -54.92
N SER A 388 0.03 -15.52 -53.85
CA SER A 388 -1.00 -15.78 -52.85
C SER A 388 -0.47 -15.58 -51.43
N ARG A 389 -1.38 -15.22 -50.52
CA ARG A 389 -1.06 -14.96 -49.10
C ARG A 389 -1.41 -16.18 -48.27
N LEU A 390 -0.49 -16.61 -47.41
CA LEU A 390 -0.72 -17.71 -46.47
C LEU A 390 -0.61 -17.22 -45.03
N ALA A 391 -1.56 -17.63 -44.20
CA ALA A 391 -1.59 -17.34 -42.77
C ALA A 391 -0.62 -18.23 -41.96
N GLN A 392 -0.26 -19.39 -42.52
CA GLN A 392 0.63 -20.38 -41.90
C GLN A 392 1.35 -21.15 -43.04
N PRO A 393 2.62 -21.54 -42.89
CA PRO A 393 3.21 -22.55 -43.77
C PRO A 393 2.53 -23.91 -43.50
N GLU A 394 2.17 -24.66 -44.54
CA GLU A 394 1.64 -26.01 -44.33
C GLU A 394 2.70 -26.94 -43.74
N PRO A 395 2.32 -27.88 -42.85
CA PRO A 395 3.23 -28.85 -42.29
C PRO A 395 3.68 -29.82 -43.39
N GLY A 396 4.99 -29.99 -43.52
CA GLY A 396 5.59 -31.03 -44.36
C GLY A 396 5.71 -32.35 -43.63
#